data_AF-A0A926F3R2-F1
#
_entry.id   AF-A0A926F3R2-F1
#
_cell.length_a   1.000
_cell.length_b   1.000
_cell.length_c   1.000
_cell.angle_alpha   90.00
_cell.angle_beta   90.00
_cell.angle_gamma   90.00
#
_symmetry.space_group_name_H-M   'P 1'
#
loop_
_entity.id
_entity.type
_entity.pdbx_description
1 polymer ?
#
loop_
_entity_poly.entity_id
_entity_poly.type
_entity_poly.pdbx_seq_one_letter_code
_entity_poly.pdbx_strand_id
1 'polypeptide(L)'
;MYQIEELPDLKVAWHESYKCLAEPLLEYVWEVANHFLPDYAETDMGMIPVESSAPAIFANRYAERNLSVEERYERTQEMRTFKGTLEEYKKREYRKLDDSFKEKFLTNEDLQNTIEAYKLDVSKFWYLLLFVYDFIEDIGTNAPIMGKSVLEDFATFLTNLCDASSITLKQGNRKSYYTEREDLINIIQIAVHHFSETYDNIVKGEQGIELKIKQLENIGLKGFIDNSLLSQMNFKDKFSLDISYKKWKFTDMFLFFIERRKATTIPNKKVKVSKDKMMLVSRLIYTVGYDGKRYNEEYDSEGNKNRMLSNLLRRYKNEKFPSVIANNYMVVS
;
A
#
# COMPACT_ATOMS: atom_id res chain seq x y z
N MET A 1 0.78 -30.22 -16.57
CA MET A 1 0.39 -28.80 -16.45
C MET A 1 -0.26 -28.62 -15.10
N TYR A 2 0.18 -27.62 -14.33
CA TYR A 2 -0.53 -27.23 -13.11
C TYR A 2 -1.91 -26.69 -13.50
N GLN A 3 -2.95 -27.09 -12.78
CA GLN A 3 -4.28 -26.49 -12.88
C GLN A 3 -4.48 -25.62 -11.65
N ILE A 4 -5.04 -24.43 -11.85
CA ILE A 4 -5.44 -23.53 -10.76
C ILE A 4 -6.88 -23.89 -10.41
N GLU A 5 -7.12 -24.18 -9.14
CA GLU A 5 -8.47 -24.27 -8.59
C GLU A 5 -9.14 -22.89 -8.68
N GLU A 6 -10.34 -22.81 -9.27
CA GLU A 6 -11.01 -21.52 -9.48
C GLU A 6 -11.64 -21.02 -8.17
N LEU A 7 -11.26 -19.80 -7.78
CA LEU A 7 -11.83 -19.09 -6.64
C LEU A 7 -13.34 -18.91 -6.85
N PRO A 8 -14.19 -19.42 -5.93
CA PRO A 8 -15.63 -19.27 -6.06
C PRO A 8 -16.06 -17.81 -5.93
N ASP A 9 -17.20 -17.47 -6.54
CA ASP A 9 -17.83 -16.18 -6.34
C ASP A 9 -18.47 -16.11 -4.94
N LEU A 10 -17.71 -15.57 -3.98
CA LEU A 10 -18.12 -15.50 -2.57
C LEU A 10 -19.28 -14.51 -2.32
N LYS A 11 -19.47 -13.51 -3.20
CA LYS A 11 -20.44 -12.41 -2.99
C LYS A 11 -20.39 -11.77 -1.60
N VAL A 12 -19.17 -11.54 -1.08
CA VAL A 12 -18.94 -11.03 0.27
C VAL A 12 -18.74 -9.52 0.22
N ALA A 13 -19.55 -8.76 0.97
CA ALA A 13 -19.32 -7.33 1.13
C ALA A 13 -18.04 -7.06 1.95
N TRP A 14 -17.42 -5.89 1.76
CA TRP A 14 -16.16 -5.55 2.46
C TRP A 14 -16.28 -5.60 4.00
N HIS A 15 -17.45 -5.26 4.56
CA HIS A 15 -17.73 -5.32 6.00
C HIS A 15 -18.00 -6.75 6.51
N GLU A 16 -18.06 -7.74 5.62
CA GLU A 16 -18.21 -9.15 5.94
C GLU A 16 -16.94 -9.94 5.56
N SER A 17 -15.79 -9.27 5.48
CA SER A 17 -14.51 -9.84 5.02
C SER A 17 -14.07 -11.08 5.80
N TYR A 18 -14.47 -11.21 7.07
CA TYR A 18 -14.28 -12.41 7.88
C TYR A 18 -14.85 -13.68 7.22
N LYS A 19 -15.84 -13.58 6.32
CA LYS A 19 -16.35 -14.74 5.56
C LYS A 19 -15.30 -15.30 4.59
N CYS A 20 -14.34 -14.50 4.14
CA CYS A 20 -13.22 -14.95 3.31
C CYS A 20 -12.25 -15.86 4.07
N LEU A 21 -12.27 -15.88 5.42
CA LEU A 21 -11.46 -16.80 6.23
C LEU A 21 -11.83 -18.28 5.98
N ALA A 22 -13.08 -18.53 5.59
CA ALA A 22 -13.55 -19.87 5.29
C ALA A 22 -13.10 -20.37 3.90
N GLU A 23 -12.49 -19.51 3.08
CA GLU A 23 -12.02 -19.83 1.73
C GLU A 23 -10.50 -20.11 1.73
N PRO A 24 -10.06 -21.39 1.65
CA PRO A 24 -8.65 -21.75 1.72
C PRO A 24 -7.80 -21.11 0.61
N LEU A 25 -8.38 -20.82 -0.57
CA LEU A 25 -7.66 -20.19 -1.68
C LEU A 25 -7.17 -18.78 -1.36
N LEU A 26 -7.80 -18.10 -0.40
CA LEU A 26 -7.45 -16.75 0.02
C LEU A 26 -6.50 -16.69 1.22
N GLU A 27 -6.07 -17.84 1.78
CA GLU A 27 -5.20 -17.88 2.97
C GLU A 27 -3.92 -17.04 2.82
N TYR A 28 -3.25 -17.13 1.65
CA TYR A 28 -2.02 -16.37 1.41
C TYR A 28 -2.29 -14.88 1.19
N VAL A 29 -3.42 -14.55 0.54
CA VAL A 29 -3.89 -13.16 0.37
C VAL A 29 -4.15 -12.55 1.74
N TRP A 30 -4.83 -13.29 2.62
CA TRP A 30 -5.15 -12.87 3.98
C TRP A 30 -3.90 -12.56 4.81
N GLU A 31 -2.90 -13.43 4.79
CA GLU A 31 -1.63 -13.25 5.51
C GLU A 31 -0.94 -11.93 5.13
N VAL A 32 -0.87 -11.65 3.83
CA VAL A 32 -0.21 -10.44 3.31
C VAL A 32 -1.09 -9.21 3.52
N ALA A 33 -2.40 -9.30 3.29
CA ALA A 33 -3.34 -8.21 3.44
C ALA A 33 -3.39 -7.69 4.89
N ASN A 34 -3.39 -8.56 5.90
CA ASN A 34 -3.40 -8.11 7.29
C ASN A 34 -2.13 -7.37 7.72
N HIS A 35 -1.01 -7.61 7.04
CA HIS A 35 0.23 -6.90 7.34
C HIS A 35 0.31 -5.55 6.62
N PHE A 36 0.01 -5.53 5.32
CA PHE A 36 0.19 -4.34 4.48
C PHE A 36 -1.05 -3.46 4.36
N LEU A 37 -2.23 -4.02 4.61
CA LEU A 37 -3.52 -3.41 4.37
C LEU A 37 -4.51 -3.67 5.53
N PRO A 38 -4.12 -3.50 6.81
CA PRO A 38 -5.05 -3.68 7.92
C PRO A 38 -6.17 -2.63 7.85
N ASP A 39 -7.38 -3.05 8.18
CA ASP A 39 -8.45 -2.09 8.46
C ASP A 39 -8.22 -1.51 9.88
N TYR A 40 -8.92 -0.44 10.23
CA TYR A 40 -8.85 0.16 11.56
C TYR A 40 -10.24 0.30 12.18
N ALA A 41 -10.36 -0.11 13.44
CA ALA A 41 -11.55 0.09 14.24
C ALA A 41 -11.30 1.13 15.33
N GLU A 42 -12.26 2.04 15.50
CA GLU A 42 -12.26 3.01 16.58
C GLU A 42 -12.71 2.33 17.88
N THR A 43 -11.90 2.47 18.93
CA THR A 43 -12.20 1.97 20.28
C THR A 43 -11.97 3.07 21.30
N ASP A 44 -12.46 2.86 22.54
CA ASP A 44 -12.26 3.80 23.65
C ASP A 44 -10.78 4.08 23.97
N MET A 45 -9.85 3.21 23.52
CA MET A 45 -8.40 3.36 23.69
C MET A 45 -7.69 3.88 22.42
N GLY A 46 -8.43 4.27 21.39
CA GLY A 46 -7.92 4.76 20.10
C GLY A 46 -8.16 3.80 18.94
N MET A 47 -7.57 4.11 17.78
CA MET A 47 -7.66 3.29 16.57
C MET A 47 -6.77 2.05 16.70
N ILE A 48 -7.36 0.86 16.59
CA ILE A 48 -6.62 -0.41 16.57
C ILE A 48 -6.71 -1.06 15.19
N PRO A 49 -5.63 -1.70 14.70
CA PRO A 49 -5.71 -2.48 13.48
C PRO A 49 -6.61 -3.70 13.69
N VAL A 50 -7.50 -3.92 12.73
CA VAL A 50 -8.36 -5.10 12.66
C VAL A 50 -8.12 -5.83 11.33
N GLU A 51 -8.80 -6.95 11.16
CA GLU A 51 -8.71 -7.79 9.97
C GLU A 51 -8.99 -7.00 8.69
N SER A 52 -8.16 -7.22 7.67
CA SER A 52 -8.23 -6.50 6.41
C SER A 52 -9.51 -6.84 5.63
N SER A 53 -10.15 -5.81 5.07
CA SER A 53 -11.22 -5.97 4.07
C SER A 53 -10.69 -6.28 2.66
N ALA A 54 -9.38 -6.11 2.42
CA ALA A 54 -8.76 -6.27 1.11
C ALA A 54 -9.01 -7.65 0.46
N PRO A 55 -9.06 -8.78 1.19
CA PRO A 55 -9.37 -10.08 0.60
C PRO A 55 -10.79 -10.17 0.01
N ALA A 56 -11.78 -9.54 0.64
CA ALA A 56 -13.14 -9.46 0.11
C ALA A 56 -13.21 -8.54 -1.12
N ILE A 57 -12.50 -7.40 -1.06
CA ILE A 57 -12.38 -6.48 -2.21
C ILE A 57 -11.76 -7.22 -3.40
N PHE A 58 -10.64 -7.93 -3.18
CA PHE A 58 -9.96 -8.72 -4.21
C PHE A 58 -10.86 -9.81 -4.79
N ALA A 59 -11.54 -10.60 -3.96
CA ALA A 59 -12.44 -11.66 -4.42
C ALA A 59 -13.57 -11.12 -5.30
N ASN A 60 -14.16 -9.98 -4.92
CA ASN A 60 -15.17 -9.31 -5.74
C ASN A 60 -14.57 -8.82 -7.07
N ARG A 61 -13.43 -8.12 -7.03
CA ARG A 61 -12.75 -7.66 -8.26
C ARG A 61 -12.40 -8.81 -9.20
N TYR A 62 -12.01 -9.95 -8.63
CA TYR A 62 -11.77 -11.17 -9.39
C TYR A 62 -13.05 -11.63 -10.09
N ALA A 63 -14.17 -11.81 -9.39
CA ALA A 63 -15.44 -12.20 -10.01
C ALA A 63 -15.94 -11.17 -11.06
N GLU A 64 -15.82 -9.88 -10.73
CA GLU A 64 -16.28 -8.74 -11.52
C GLU A 64 -15.49 -8.51 -12.82
N ARG A 65 -14.30 -9.13 -12.97
CA ARG A 65 -13.46 -9.01 -14.17
C ARG A 65 -14.18 -9.45 -15.46
N ASN A 66 -15.17 -10.33 -15.32
CA ASN A 66 -15.93 -10.90 -16.43
C ASN A 66 -17.34 -10.29 -16.56
N LEU A 67 -17.70 -9.33 -15.71
CA LEU A 67 -19.03 -8.72 -15.69
C LEU A 67 -19.10 -7.42 -16.50
N SER A 68 -20.28 -7.13 -17.04
CA SER A 68 -20.66 -5.81 -17.57
C SER A 68 -20.78 -4.77 -16.47
N VAL A 69 -20.92 -3.48 -16.84
CA VAL A 69 -21.08 -2.41 -15.85
C VAL A 69 -22.44 -2.50 -15.14
N GLU A 70 -23.48 -2.93 -15.84
CA GLU A 70 -24.82 -3.19 -15.29
C GLU A 70 -24.79 -4.34 -14.27
N GLU A 71 -24.18 -5.48 -14.60
CA GLU A 71 -24.06 -6.62 -13.68
C GLU A 71 -23.25 -6.27 -12.43
N ARG A 72 -22.17 -5.49 -12.58
CA ARG A 72 -21.41 -4.99 -11.41
C ARG A 72 -22.26 -4.07 -10.54
N TYR A 73 -23.05 -3.18 -11.15
CA TYR A 73 -23.96 -2.29 -10.41
C TYR A 73 -24.99 -3.10 -9.61
N GLU A 74 -25.68 -4.06 -10.25
CA GLU A 74 -26.65 -4.95 -9.58
C GLU A 74 -26.01 -5.66 -8.39
N ARG A 75 -24.80 -6.20 -8.58
CA ARG A 75 -24.02 -6.84 -7.52
C ARG A 75 -23.75 -5.89 -6.34
N THR A 76 -23.41 -4.62 -6.59
CA THR A 76 -23.20 -3.64 -5.51
C THR A 76 -24.49 -3.31 -4.76
N GLN A 77 -25.66 -3.42 -5.40
CA GLN A 77 -26.96 -3.28 -4.76
C GLN A 77 -27.28 -4.50 -3.89
N GLU A 78 -27.04 -5.72 -4.39
CA GLU A 78 -27.19 -6.98 -3.63
C GLU A 78 -26.36 -6.95 -2.34
N MET A 79 -25.08 -6.56 -2.46
CA MET A 79 -24.13 -6.50 -1.34
C MET A 79 -24.30 -5.23 -0.48
N ARG A 80 -25.19 -4.31 -0.85
CA ARG A 80 -25.43 -3.02 -0.18
C ARG A 80 -24.15 -2.17 -0.02
N THR A 81 -23.21 -2.27 -0.97
CA THR A 81 -21.92 -1.57 -0.94
C THR A 81 -21.93 -0.23 -1.69
N PHE A 82 -22.96 0.04 -2.48
CA PHE A 82 -23.16 1.31 -3.18
C PHE A 82 -24.58 1.83 -2.98
N LYS A 83 -24.70 3.10 -2.59
CA LYS A 83 -25.97 3.83 -2.52
C LYS A 83 -25.95 4.90 -3.61
N GLY A 84 -26.66 4.67 -4.70
CA GLY A 84 -26.70 5.57 -5.84
C GLY A 84 -27.36 4.93 -7.05
N THR A 85 -27.52 5.72 -8.11
CA THR A 85 -28.10 5.29 -9.38
C THR A 85 -27.05 4.63 -10.28
N LEU A 86 -27.47 3.87 -11.29
CA LEU A 86 -26.58 3.32 -12.31
C LEU A 86 -25.77 4.41 -13.03
N GLU A 87 -26.36 5.59 -13.26
CA GLU A 87 -25.67 6.73 -13.88
C GLU A 87 -24.57 7.32 -13.00
N GLU A 88 -24.73 7.29 -11.67
CA GLU A 88 -23.67 7.65 -10.74
C GLU A 88 -22.59 6.57 -10.66
N TYR A 89 -22.98 5.30 -10.74
CA TYR A 89 -22.05 4.18 -10.77
C TYR A 89 -21.15 4.21 -12.00
N LYS A 90 -21.72 4.50 -13.19
CA LYS A 90 -21.00 4.61 -14.47
C LYS A 90 -19.93 5.71 -14.48
N LYS A 91 -20.01 6.70 -13.59
CA LYS A 91 -18.99 7.77 -13.46
C LYS A 91 -17.72 7.29 -12.74
N ARG A 92 -17.76 6.14 -12.06
CA ARG A 92 -16.60 5.60 -11.35
C ARG A 92 -15.60 5.02 -12.34
N GLU A 93 -14.33 5.40 -12.20
CA GLU A 93 -13.26 4.75 -12.95
C GLU A 93 -13.09 3.31 -12.44
N TYR A 94 -13.47 2.33 -13.26
CA TYR A 94 -13.27 0.92 -12.97
C TYR A 94 -12.05 0.40 -13.74
N ARG A 95 -10.99 0.07 -13.03
CA ARG A 95 -9.86 -0.69 -13.58
C ARG A 95 -10.18 -2.17 -13.53
N LYS A 96 -10.32 -2.79 -14.71
CA LYS A 96 -10.45 -4.24 -14.84
C LYS A 96 -9.19 -4.93 -14.26
N LEU A 97 -9.42 -5.96 -13.45
CA LEU A 97 -8.35 -6.81 -12.93
C LEU A 97 -7.67 -7.55 -14.09
N ASP A 98 -6.35 -7.48 -14.15
CA ASP A 98 -5.53 -8.06 -15.22
C ASP A 98 -4.91 -9.38 -14.76
N ASP A 99 -5.38 -10.47 -15.36
CA ASP A 99 -4.90 -11.84 -15.17
C ASP A 99 -4.16 -12.39 -16.41
N SER A 100 -3.74 -11.52 -17.34
CA SER A 100 -3.13 -11.91 -18.62
C SER A 100 -1.83 -12.71 -18.48
N PHE A 101 -1.13 -12.59 -17.35
CA PHE A 101 0.10 -13.33 -17.06
C PHE A 101 -0.13 -14.75 -16.49
N LYS A 102 -1.39 -15.23 -16.40
CA LYS A 102 -1.71 -16.58 -15.89
C LYS A 102 -0.99 -17.69 -16.65
N GLU A 103 -0.97 -17.62 -17.98
CA GLU A 103 -0.27 -18.62 -18.79
C GLU A 103 1.24 -18.62 -18.51
N LYS A 104 1.85 -17.43 -18.42
CA LYS A 104 3.27 -17.28 -18.10
C LYS A 104 3.59 -17.79 -16.70
N PHE A 105 2.71 -17.58 -15.72
CA PHE A 105 2.85 -18.16 -14.39
C PHE A 105 2.89 -19.69 -14.45
N LEU A 106 1.95 -20.31 -15.16
CA LEU A 106 1.81 -21.77 -15.23
C LEU A 106 2.90 -22.47 -16.04
N THR A 107 3.43 -21.80 -17.07
CA THR A 107 4.41 -22.37 -18.01
C THR A 107 5.86 -22.10 -17.62
N ASN A 108 6.12 -21.16 -16.70
CA ASN A 108 7.47 -20.87 -16.21
C ASN A 108 7.97 -22.01 -15.30
N GLU A 109 8.66 -22.98 -15.89
CA GLU A 109 9.18 -24.17 -15.20
C GLU A 109 10.07 -23.81 -14.00
N ASP A 110 10.94 -22.81 -14.16
CA ASP A 110 11.82 -22.32 -13.10
C ASP A 110 11.05 -21.79 -11.88
N LEU A 111 9.98 -21.01 -12.13
CA LEU A 111 9.10 -20.51 -11.08
C LEU A 111 8.36 -21.67 -10.41
N GLN A 112 7.76 -22.57 -11.19
CA GLN A 112 7.02 -23.73 -10.66
C GLN A 112 7.90 -24.62 -9.80
N ASN A 113 9.14 -24.87 -10.24
CA ASN A 113 10.14 -25.62 -9.48
C ASN A 113 10.46 -24.92 -8.14
N THR A 114 10.48 -23.60 -8.12
CA THR A 114 10.71 -22.81 -6.90
C THR A 114 9.52 -22.88 -5.96
N ILE A 115 8.29 -22.71 -6.46
CA ILE A 115 7.05 -22.83 -5.69
C ILE A 115 6.98 -24.19 -4.98
N GLU A 116 7.27 -25.27 -5.71
CA GLU A 116 7.34 -26.63 -5.16
C GLU A 116 8.44 -26.74 -4.09
N ALA A 117 9.62 -26.18 -4.32
CA ALA A 117 10.72 -26.24 -3.34
C ALA A 117 10.37 -25.55 -2.02
N TYR A 118 9.62 -24.45 -2.07
CA TYR A 118 9.07 -23.76 -0.89
C TYR A 118 7.84 -24.44 -0.29
N LYS A 119 7.34 -25.53 -0.88
CA LYS A 119 6.12 -26.25 -0.48
C LYS A 119 4.89 -25.34 -0.46
N LEU A 120 4.81 -24.44 -1.43
CA LEU A 120 3.66 -23.53 -1.57
C LEU A 120 2.59 -24.17 -2.43
N ASP A 121 1.34 -23.95 -2.05
CA ASP A 121 0.21 -24.33 -2.86
C ASP A 121 0.15 -23.43 -4.11
N VAL A 122 0.09 -24.03 -5.29
CA VAL A 122 0.15 -23.30 -6.57
C VAL A 122 -1.09 -22.41 -6.77
N SER A 123 -2.28 -22.87 -6.36
CA SER A 123 -3.53 -22.12 -6.50
C SER A 123 -3.58 -20.94 -5.53
N LYS A 124 -3.26 -21.17 -4.25
CA LYS A 124 -3.19 -20.09 -3.24
C LYS A 124 -2.14 -19.04 -3.62
N PHE A 125 -0.99 -19.49 -4.13
CA PHE A 125 0.09 -18.60 -4.53
C PHE A 125 -0.23 -17.80 -5.79
N TRP A 126 -0.99 -18.39 -6.72
CA TRP A 126 -1.55 -17.65 -7.86
C TRP A 126 -2.44 -16.49 -7.41
N TYR A 127 -3.35 -16.72 -6.46
CA TYR A 127 -4.24 -15.68 -5.95
C TYR A 127 -3.48 -14.60 -5.17
N LEU A 128 -2.45 -14.97 -4.40
CA LEU A 128 -1.54 -14.00 -3.80
C LEU A 128 -0.84 -13.13 -4.86
N LEU A 129 -0.31 -13.73 -5.92
CA LEU A 129 0.35 -13.00 -7.00
C LEU A 129 -0.58 -12.03 -7.71
N LEU A 130 -1.78 -12.49 -8.01
CA LEU A 130 -2.79 -11.67 -8.66
C LEU A 130 -3.24 -10.52 -7.76
N PHE A 131 -3.41 -10.76 -6.46
CA PHE A 131 -3.73 -9.73 -5.47
C PHE A 131 -2.64 -8.67 -5.35
N VAL A 132 -1.38 -9.07 -5.14
CA VAL A 132 -0.26 -8.13 -4.98
C VAL A 132 -0.09 -7.28 -6.24
N TYR A 133 -0.20 -7.89 -7.42
CA TYR A 133 -0.15 -7.17 -8.69
C TYR A 133 -1.32 -6.19 -8.84
N ASP A 134 -2.56 -6.65 -8.60
CA ASP A 134 -3.74 -5.81 -8.71
C ASP A 134 -3.70 -4.62 -7.75
N PHE A 135 -3.24 -4.82 -6.51
CA PHE A 135 -3.05 -3.74 -5.55
C PHE A 135 -1.98 -2.74 -6.00
N ILE A 136 -0.83 -3.20 -6.50
CA ILE A 136 0.26 -2.29 -6.94
C ILE A 136 -0.13 -1.50 -8.18
N GLU A 137 -0.86 -2.10 -9.11
CA GLU A 137 -1.41 -1.36 -10.25
C GLU A 137 -2.47 -0.34 -9.83
N ASP A 138 -3.18 -0.60 -8.73
CA ASP A 138 -4.16 0.31 -8.16
C ASP A 138 -3.52 1.56 -7.55
N ILE A 139 -2.44 1.40 -6.77
CA ILE A 139 -1.67 2.53 -6.21
C ILE A 139 -0.73 3.18 -7.24
N GLY A 140 -0.47 2.51 -8.37
CA GLY A 140 0.44 2.97 -9.42
C GLY A 140 -0.23 3.81 -10.51
N THR A 141 -1.56 3.91 -10.53
CA THR A 141 -2.31 4.56 -11.62
C THR A 141 -3.27 5.61 -11.09
N ASN A 142 -2.97 6.89 -11.35
CA ASN A 142 -3.82 8.03 -10.96
C ASN A 142 -4.20 8.05 -9.48
N ALA A 143 -3.37 7.47 -8.61
CA ALA A 143 -3.62 7.44 -7.18
C ALA A 143 -3.44 8.86 -6.61
N PRO A 144 -4.35 9.33 -5.73
CA PRO A 144 -4.13 10.57 -5.00
C PRO A 144 -2.89 10.41 -4.11
N ILE A 145 -2.01 11.41 -4.12
CA ILE A 145 -0.89 11.47 -3.18
C ILE A 145 -1.44 11.91 -1.84
N MET A 146 -1.03 11.22 -0.78
CA MET A 146 -1.17 11.76 0.57
C MET A 146 0.00 12.72 0.82
N GLY A 147 -0.29 14.02 0.80
CA GLY A 147 0.66 15.02 1.26
C GLY A 147 0.99 14.80 2.73
N LYS A 148 2.16 15.29 3.17
CA LYS A 148 2.45 15.37 4.61
C LYS A 148 1.33 16.15 5.29
N SER A 149 0.83 15.64 6.40
CA SER A 149 -0.20 16.37 7.13
C SER A 149 0.38 17.66 7.72
N VAL A 150 -0.46 18.67 7.94
CA VAL A 150 -0.02 19.92 8.60
C VAL A 150 0.61 19.61 9.96
N LEU A 151 0.13 18.57 10.66
CA LEU A 151 0.70 18.08 11.91
C LEU A 151 2.07 17.40 11.73
N GLU A 152 2.25 16.59 10.70
CA GLU A 152 3.54 15.92 10.44
C GLU A 152 4.62 16.93 10.03
N ASP A 153 4.26 17.89 9.18
CA ASP A 153 5.13 19.00 8.80
C ASP A 153 5.47 19.87 10.02
N PHE A 154 4.49 20.14 10.87
CA PHE A 154 4.70 20.89 12.12
C PHE A 154 5.59 20.13 13.11
N ALA A 155 5.40 18.82 13.29
CA ALA A 155 6.24 17.99 14.16
C ALA A 155 7.68 17.89 13.66
N THR A 156 7.85 17.75 12.34
CA THR A 156 9.17 17.78 11.68
C THR A 156 9.84 19.15 11.88
N PHE A 157 9.08 20.23 11.69
CA PHE A 157 9.56 21.59 11.92
C PHE A 157 9.99 21.80 13.38
N LEU A 158 9.16 21.41 14.35
CA LEU A 158 9.48 21.48 15.78
C LEU A 158 10.78 20.75 16.11
N THR A 159 10.91 19.50 15.65
CA THR A 159 12.12 18.69 15.88
C THR A 159 13.36 19.38 15.32
N ASN A 160 13.28 19.87 14.08
CA ASN A 160 14.40 20.59 13.46
C ASN A 160 14.69 21.94 14.12
N LEU A 161 13.67 22.61 14.66
CA LEU A 161 13.80 23.91 15.32
C LEU A 161 14.51 23.79 16.67
N CYS A 162 14.32 22.70 17.42
CA CYS A 162 15.00 22.47 18.70
C CYS A 162 16.53 22.49 18.58
N ASP A 163 17.06 21.93 17.49
CA ASP A 163 18.50 21.83 17.25
C ASP A 163 19.03 22.89 16.26
N ALA A 164 18.20 23.86 15.87
CA ALA A 164 18.54 24.83 14.84
C ALA A 164 19.51 25.91 15.35
N SER A 165 20.64 26.08 14.67
CA SER A 165 21.55 27.22 14.86
C SER A 165 21.23 28.42 13.96
N SER A 166 20.32 28.26 13.01
CA SER A 166 19.88 29.31 12.08
C SER A 166 18.48 29.01 11.53
N ILE A 167 17.75 30.04 11.15
CA ILE A 167 16.43 29.92 10.53
C ILE A 167 16.38 30.76 9.25
N THR A 168 15.86 30.16 8.17
CA THR A 168 15.52 30.87 6.94
C THR A 168 14.02 30.77 6.67
N LEU A 169 13.33 31.91 6.61
CA LEU A 169 11.93 32.00 6.22
C LEU A 169 11.81 32.53 4.80
N LYS A 170 11.21 31.77 3.88
CA LYS A 170 10.99 32.18 2.48
C LYS A 170 9.52 32.50 2.24
N GLN A 171 9.24 33.67 1.70
CA GLN A 171 7.91 34.05 1.23
C GLN A 171 7.90 34.09 -0.31
N GLY A 172 7.47 32.97 -0.91
CA GLY A 172 7.50 32.76 -2.36
C GLY A 172 8.91 32.92 -2.95
N ASN A 173 9.00 33.25 -4.24
CA ASN A 173 10.28 33.34 -4.96
C ASN A 173 11.04 34.66 -4.75
N ARG A 174 10.55 35.59 -3.92
CA ARG A 174 11.01 36.99 -3.94
C ARG A 174 11.62 37.51 -2.63
N LYS A 175 11.35 36.88 -1.47
CA LYS A 175 11.89 37.34 -0.18
C LYS A 175 12.30 36.17 0.71
N SER A 176 13.54 36.18 1.19
CA SER A 176 14.04 35.29 2.24
C SER A 176 14.53 36.11 3.42
N TYR A 177 14.11 35.73 4.62
CA TYR A 177 14.55 36.30 5.89
C TYR A 177 15.43 35.27 6.59
N TYR A 178 16.59 35.71 7.06
CA TYR A 178 17.60 34.84 7.67
C TYR A 178 17.97 35.35 9.06
N THR A 179 18.13 34.45 10.02
CA THR A 179 18.67 34.78 11.34
C THR A 179 19.47 33.62 11.91
N GLU A 180 20.61 33.95 12.54
CA GLU A 180 21.42 33.07 13.40
C GLU A 180 21.40 33.57 14.85
N ARG A 181 20.60 34.61 15.13
CA ARG A 181 20.53 35.18 16.47
C ARG A 181 19.86 34.21 17.42
N GLU A 182 20.65 33.67 18.34
CA GLU A 182 20.23 32.70 19.34
C GLU A 182 19.02 33.18 20.15
N ASP A 183 18.98 34.47 20.51
CA ASP A 183 17.86 35.04 21.27
C ASP A 183 16.55 35.08 20.47
N LEU A 184 16.61 35.39 19.17
CA LEU A 184 15.45 35.34 18.29
C LEU A 184 15.00 33.90 18.02
N ILE A 185 15.96 32.98 17.83
CA ILE A 185 15.67 31.55 17.65
C ILE A 185 14.98 30.99 18.90
N ASN A 186 15.47 31.34 20.09
CA ASN A 186 14.88 30.94 21.36
C ASN A 186 13.45 31.50 21.56
N ILE A 187 13.20 32.76 21.20
CA ILE A 187 11.84 33.33 21.23
C ILE A 187 10.90 32.55 20.30
N ILE A 188 11.36 32.19 19.09
CA ILE A 188 10.59 31.40 18.14
C ILE A 188 10.31 29.99 18.72
N GLN A 189 11.32 29.33 19.30
CA GLN A 189 11.17 28.03 19.96
C GLN A 189 10.11 28.08 21.07
N ILE A 190 10.20 29.05 21.98
CA ILE A 190 9.24 29.23 23.09
C ILE A 190 7.82 29.45 22.55
N ALA A 191 7.66 30.31 21.54
CA ALA A 191 6.36 30.60 20.94
C ALA A 191 5.74 29.35 20.29
N VAL A 192 6.52 28.59 19.54
CA VAL A 192 6.06 27.36 18.86
C VAL A 192 5.78 26.25 19.87
N HIS A 193 6.54 26.13 20.96
CA HIS A 193 6.25 25.20 22.05
C HIS A 193 4.93 25.52 22.74
N HIS A 194 4.72 26.79 23.14
CA HIS A 194 3.49 27.23 23.77
C HIS A 194 2.27 26.97 22.88
N PHE A 195 2.43 27.18 21.57
CA PHE A 195 1.42 26.87 20.57
C PHE A 195 1.09 25.37 20.50
N SER A 196 2.12 24.50 20.51
CA SER A 196 1.95 23.04 20.52
C SER A 196 1.21 22.55 21.77
N GLU A 197 1.59 23.07 22.95
CA GLU A 197 0.92 22.71 24.21
C GLU A 197 -0.54 23.17 24.24
N THR A 198 -0.81 24.36 23.72
CA THR A 198 -2.18 24.90 23.64
C THR A 198 -3.07 24.02 22.76
N TYR A 199 -2.55 23.59 21.60
CA TYR A 199 -3.25 22.64 20.73
C TYR A 199 -3.53 21.30 21.45
N ASP A 200 -2.51 20.72 22.09
CA ASP A 200 -2.62 19.43 22.79
C ASP A 200 -3.66 19.48 23.92
N ASN A 201 -3.68 20.57 24.69
CA ASN A 201 -4.66 20.80 25.76
C ASN A 201 -6.10 20.89 25.24
N ILE A 202 -6.32 21.51 24.08
CA ILE A 202 -7.66 21.60 23.48
C ILE A 202 -8.10 20.23 22.94
N VAL A 203 -7.21 19.51 22.27
CA VAL A 203 -7.51 18.19 21.69
C VAL A 203 -7.78 17.15 22.76
N LYS A 204 -6.97 17.13 23.84
CA LYS A 204 -7.11 16.18 24.97
C LYS A 204 -8.16 16.58 26.01
N GLY A 205 -8.67 17.82 25.96
CA GLY A 205 -9.70 18.28 26.90
C GLY A 205 -10.99 17.45 26.84
N GLU A 206 -11.74 17.41 27.94
CA GLU A 206 -12.99 16.61 28.05
C GLU A 206 -14.19 17.25 27.33
N GLN A 207 -13.99 18.37 26.65
CA GLN A 207 -15.05 19.13 25.99
C GLN A 207 -15.58 18.40 24.74
N GLY A 208 -16.84 18.65 24.38
CA GLY A 208 -17.44 18.11 23.16
C GLY A 208 -16.72 18.58 21.89
N ILE A 209 -16.74 17.74 20.85
CA ILE A 209 -16.04 17.96 19.57
C ILE A 209 -16.34 19.36 18.97
N GLU A 210 -17.60 19.80 19.01
CA GLU A 210 -18.01 21.09 18.46
C GLU A 210 -17.38 22.30 19.19
N LEU A 211 -17.17 22.18 20.51
CA LEU A 211 -16.51 23.22 21.32
C LEU A 211 -15.01 23.28 21.04
N LYS A 212 -14.36 22.11 20.91
CA LYS A 212 -12.95 22.01 20.52
C LYS A 212 -12.70 22.66 19.15
N ILE A 213 -13.57 22.40 18.18
CA ILE A 213 -13.51 23.00 16.85
C ILE A 213 -13.59 24.53 16.94
N LYS A 214 -14.60 25.07 17.64
CA LYS A 214 -14.74 26.54 17.82
C LYS A 214 -13.53 27.17 18.51
N GLN A 215 -12.95 26.49 19.51
CA GLN A 215 -11.75 26.97 20.18
C GLN A 215 -10.56 27.05 19.21
N LEU A 216 -10.29 25.98 18.48
CA LEU A 216 -9.23 25.92 17.49
C LEU A 216 -9.43 26.96 16.36
N GLU A 217 -10.66 27.20 15.91
CA GLU A 217 -10.97 28.26 14.95
C GLU A 217 -10.63 29.67 15.49
N ASN A 218 -11.00 29.96 16.74
CA ASN A 218 -10.76 31.27 17.36
C ASN A 218 -9.27 31.60 17.52
N ILE A 219 -8.43 30.59 17.74
CA ILE A 219 -6.97 30.77 17.86
C ILE A 219 -6.23 30.63 16.52
N GLY A 220 -6.96 30.56 15.40
CA GLY A 220 -6.38 30.48 14.05
C GLY A 220 -5.81 29.10 13.69
N LEU A 221 -6.15 28.05 14.46
CA LEU A 221 -5.72 26.67 14.25
C LEU A 221 -6.71 25.83 13.45
N LYS A 222 -7.64 26.47 12.73
CA LYS A 222 -8.59 25.78 11.86
C LYS A 222 -7.91 24.81 10.89
N GLY A 223 -6.72 25.15 10.37
CA GLY A 223 -5.95 24.28 9.48
C GLY A 223 -5.47 22.97 10.11
N PHE A 224 -5.42 22.87 11.44
CA PHE A 224 -5.12 21.63 12.18
C PHE A 224 -6.38 20.84 12.53
N ILE A 225 -7.58 21.42 12.39
CA ILE A 225 -8.88 20.76 12.56
C ILE A 225 -9.21 19.92 11.34
N ASP A 226 -8.96 20.48 10.15
CA ASP A 226 -9.30 19.85 8.87
C ASP A 226 -8.35 18.71 8.49
N ASN A 227 -7.50 18.21 9.40
CA ASN A 227 -6.50 17.18 9.15
C ASN A 227 -7.09 15.76 8.96
N SER A 228 -8.32 15.67 8.44
CA SER A 228 -8.92 14.43 7.97
C SER A 228 -8.08 13.81 6.84
N LEU A 229 -8.10 12.49 6.71
CA LEU A 229 -7.43 11.79 5.60
C LEU A 229 -7.74 12.43 4.24
N LEU A 230 -8.95 12.97 4.05
CA LEU A 230 -9.42 13.59 2.81
C LEU A 230 -8.77 14.95 2.49
N SER A 231 -8.37 15.74 3.48
CA SER A 231 -7.70 17.03 3.23
C SER A 231 -6.22 16.87 2.88
N GLN A 232 -5.64 15.73 3.27
CA GLN A 232 -4.27 15.33 2.94
C GLN A 232 -4.17 14.76 1.52
N MET A 233 -5.30 14.40 0.90
CA MET A 233 -5.34 13.89 -0.47
C MET A 233 -5.22 15.04 -1.46
N ASN A 234 -4.11 15.08 -2.19
CA ASN A 234 -3.98 15.96 -3.35
C ASN A 234 -4.58 15.26 -4.58
N PHE A 235 -5.82 15.61 -4.92
CA PHE A 235 -6.51 15.12 -6.12
C PHE A 235 -6.11 15.86 -7.40
N LYS A 236 -5.36 16.98 -7.31
CA LYS A 236 -4.93 17.75 -8.48
C LYS A 236 -3.66 17.16 -9.12
N ASP A 237 -2.77 16.63 -8.29
CA ASP A 237 -1.52 16.01 -8.75
C ASP A 237 -1.70 14.49 -8.83
N LYS A 238 -1.95 13.98 -10.04
CA LYS A 238 -2.01 12.54 -10.31
C LYS A 238 -0.62 11.95 -10.19
N PHE A 239 -0.43 11.00 -9.28
CA PHE A 239 0.83 10.28 -9.13
C PHE A 239 0.76 8.93 -9.82
N SER A 240 1.80 8.62 -10.58
CA SER A 240 2.06 7.28 -11.08
C SER A 240 3.35 6.78 -10.46
N LEU A 241 3.27 5.62 -9.80
CA LEU A 241 4.48 4.94 -9.33
C LEU A 241 5.29 4.54 -10.56
N ASP A 242 6.52 5.03 -10.64
CA ASP A 242 7.44 4.52 -11.62
C ASP A 242 7.71 3.03 -11.37
N ILE A 243 8.15 2.34 -12.41
CA ILE A 243 8.32 0.88 -12.39
C ILE A 243 9.27 0.39 -11.27
N SER A 244 10.20 1.23 -10.82
CA SER A 244 11.13 0.93 -9.73
C SER A 244 10.41 0.88 -8.39
N TYR A 245 9.50 1.84 -8.11
CA TYR A 245 8.68 1.80 -6.89
C TYR A 245 7.69 0.63 -6.91
N LYS A 246 7.08 0.33 -8.07
CA LYS A 246 6.22 -0.86 -8.21
C LYS A 246 6.98 -2.13 -7.83
N LYS A 247 8.18 -2.32 -8.40
CA LYS A 247 9.07 -3.46 -8.05
C LYS A 247 9.48 -3.46 -6.59
N TRP A 248 9.73 -2.30 -6.00
CA TRP A 248 10.08 -2.20 -4.59
C TRP A 248 8.95 -2.67 -3.69
N LYS A 249 7.73 -2.11 -3.82
CA LYS A 249 6.57 -2.54 -3.01
C LYS A 249 6.21 -4.00 -3.26
N PHE A 250 6.26 -4.45 -4.52
CA PHE A 250 6.06 -5.84 -4.90
C PHE A 250 7.01 -6.76 -4.15
N THR A 251 8.28 -6.37 -4.11
CA THR A 251 9.31 -7.16 -3.43
C THR A 251 9.13 -7.18 -1.93
N ASP A 252 8.79 -6.04 -1.33
CA ASP A 252 8.52 -5.93 0.10
C ASP A 252 7.40 -6.89 0.54
N MET A 253 6.28 -6.89 -0.19
CA MET A 253 5.13 -7.76 0.08
C MET A 253 5.47 -9.25 -0.02
N PHE A 254 6.22 -9.65 -1.05
CA PHE A 254 6.61 -11.05 -1.19
C PHE A 254 7.71 -11.48 -0.24
N LEU A 255 8.66 -10.61 0.10
CA LEU A 255 9.71 -10.92 1.08
C LEU A 255 9.12 -11.14 2.47
N PHE A 256 8.12 -10.33 2.86
CA PHE A 256 7.33 -10.58 4.07
C PHE A 256 6.68 -11.97 4.03
N PHE A 257 5.93 -12.28 2.96
CA PHE A 257 5.27 -13.58 2.82
C PHE A 257 6.26 -14.75 2.93
N ILE A 258 7.42 -14.69 2.27
CA ILE A 258 8.39 -15.79 2.29
C ILE A 258 9.38 -15.72 3.45
N GLU A 259 9.28 -14.74 4.35
CA GLU A 259 10.26 -14.51 5.42
C GLU A 259 10.45 -15.75 6.30
N ARG A 260 9.33 -16.37 6.70
CA ARG A 260 9.34 -17.53 7.61
C ARG A 260 9.40 -18.88 6.87
N ARG A 261 9.35 -18.85 5.54
CA ARG A 261 9.31 -20.04 4.68
C ARG A 261 10.72 -20.40 4.21
N LYS A 262 11.02 -21.70 4.15
CA LYS A 262 12.34 -22.22 3.74
C LYS A 262 12.18 -23.21 2.59
N ALA A 263 12.94 -22.98 1.52
CA ALA A 263 13.02 -23.92 0.42
C ALA A 263 13.74 -25.21 0.82
N THR A 264 13.18 -26.34 0.41
CA THR A 264 13.71 -27.68 0.65
C THR A 264 14.26 -28.27 -0.65
N THR A 265 15.12 -29.28 -0.52
CA THR A 265 15.57 -30.04 -1.69
C THR A 265 14.44 -30.98 -2.10
N ILE A 266 14.06 -30.96 -3.38
CA ILE A 266 13.06 -31.88 -3.92
C ILE A 266 13.77 -33.21 -4.26
N PRO A 267 13.45 -34.33 -3.59
CA PRO A 267 14.02 -35.63 -3.93
C PRO A 267 13.67 -36.01 -5.37
N ASN A 268 14.58 -36.66 -6.09
CA ASN A 268 14.38 -37.17 -7.45
C ASN A 268 14.27 -36.13 -8.59
N LYS A 269 14.39 -34.83 -8.30
CA LYS A 269 14.44 -33.79 -9.33
C LYS A 269 15.90 -33.53 -9.75
N LYS A 270 16.23 -33.82 -11.02
CA LYS A 270 17.59 -33.59 -11.58
C LYS A 270 17.93 -32.10 -11.77
N VAL A 271 16.93 -31.23 -11.72
CA VAL A 271 17.08 -29.78 -11.96
C VAL A 271 17.47 -29.09 -10.65
N LYS A 272 18.58 -28.33 -10.68
CA LYS A 272 19.00 -27.49 -9.57
C LYS A 272 18.01 -26.32 -9.43
N VAL A 273 17.30 -26.26 -8.31
CA VAL A 273 16.35 -25.17 -8.01
C VAL A 273 17.01 -24.14 -7.10
N SER A 274 16.92 -22.86 -7.45
CA SER A 274 17.37 -21.78 -6.57
C SER A 274 16.54 -21.76 -5.28
N LYS A 275 17.23 -21.68 -4.14
CA LYS A 275 16.61 -21.53 -2.81
C LYS A 275 16.62 -20.08 -2.33
N ASP A 276 17.08 -19.16 -3.17
CA ASP A 276 17.17 -17.75 -2.83
C ASP A 276 15.79 -17.08 -2.90
N LYS A 277 15.38 -16.44 -1.81
CA LYS A 277 14.13 -15.67 -1.71
C LYS A 277 14.10 -14.54 -2.73
N MET A 278 15.23 -13.86 -2.92
CA MET A 278 15.34 -12.79 -3.92
C MET A 278 15.13 -13.32 -5.33
N MET A 279 15.60 -14.53 -5.61
CA MET A 279 15.41 -15.14 -6.92
C MET A 279 13.94 -15.49 -7.17
N LEU A 280 13.23 -16.00 -6.17
CA LEU A 280 11.78 -16.22 -6.26
C LEU A 280 11.06 -14.91 -6.61
N VAL A 281 11.31 -13.83 -5.86
CA VAL A 281 10.67 -12.53 -6.13
C VAL A 281 11.06 -11.99 -7.51
N SER A 282 12.32 -12.14 -7.91
CA SER A 282 12.80 -11.74 -9.23
C SER A 282 12.04 -12.46 -10.35
N ARG A 283 11.81 -13.78 -10.22
CA ARG A 283 11.01 -14.56 -11.17
C ARG A 283 9.55 -14.07 -11.23
N LEU A 284 8.98 -13.68 -10.09
CA LEU A 284 7.63 -13.12 -10.05
C LEU A 284 7.54 -11.76 -10.76
N ILE A 285 8.51 -10.87 -10.56
CA ILE A 285 8.62 -9.58 -11.27
C ILE A 285 8.66 -9.81 -12.79
N TYR A 286 9.42 -10.80 -13.25
CA TYR A 286 9.41 -11.21 -14.65
C TYR A 286 8.03 -11.73 -15.07
N THR A 287 7.42 -12.63 -14.30
CA THR A 287 6.12 -13.24 -14.61
C THR A 287 5.02 -12.20 -14.79
N VAL A 288 4.92 -11.21 -13.91
CA VAL A 288 3.90 -10.14 -14.02
C VAL A 288 4.24 -9.07 -15.07
N GLY A 289 5.42 -9.15 -15.70
CA GLY A 289 5.80 -8.25 -16.79
C GLY A 289 6.42 -6.92 -16.35
N TYR A 290 6.80 -6.78 -15.09
CA TYR A 290 7.48 -5.56 -14.59
C TYR A 290 8.91 -5.42 -15.10
N ASP A 291 9.57 -6.50 -15.49
CA ASP A 291 10.90 -6.47 -16.11
C ASP A 291 11.10 -7.62 -17.10
N GLY A 292 12.21 -7.54 -17.84
CA GLY A 292 12.58 -8.49 -18.89
C GLY A 292 13.09 -9.83 -18.37
N LYS A 293 13.37 -10.72 -19.32
CA LYS A 293 13.78 -12.11 -19.10
C LYS A 293 14.93 -12.28 -18.11
N ARG A 294 15.84 -11.31 -18.03
CA ARG A 294 16.98 -11.34 -17.11
C ARG A 294 16.54 -11.51 -15.64
N TYR A 295 15.38 -11.02 -15.24
CA TYR A 295 14.85 -11.23 -13.88
C TYR A 295 14.44 -12.70 -13.61
N ASN A 296 14.27 -13.52 -14.63
CA ASN A 296 14.02 -14.95 -14.49
C ASN A 296 15.30 -15.79 -14.31
N GLU A 297 16.46 -15.20 -14.63
CA GLU A 297 17.76 -15.87 -14.73
C GLU A 297 18.60 -15.64 -13.46
N GLU A 298 19.05 -16.73 -12.83
CA GLU A 298 19.84 -16.68 -11.59
C GLU A 298 21.30 -16.23 -11.83
N TYR A 299 21.84 -16.55 -12.99
CA TYR A 299 23.20 -16.21 -13.41
C TYR A 299 23.17 -15.56 -14.79
N ASP A 300 24.08 -14.63 -15.04
CA ASP A 300 24.28 -14.08 -16.39
C ASP A 300 25.14 -15.00 -17.27
N SER A 301 25.37 -14.58 -18.52
CA SER A 301 26.17 -15.32 -19.50
C SER A 301 27.62 -15.56 -19.09
N GLU A 302 28.13 -14.80 -18.12
CA GLU A 302 29.49 -14.93 -17.58
C GLU A 302 29.52 -15.81 -16.31
N GLY A 303 28.36 -16.33 -15.88
CA GLY A 303 28.22 -17.14 -14.68
C GLY A 303 28.17 -16.33 -13.38
N ASN A 304 28.06 -15.00 -13.46
CA ASN A 304 27.92 -14.15 -12.28
C ASN A 304 26.48 -14.19 -11.77
N LYS A 305 26.32 -14.22 -10.44
CA LYS A 305 24.99 -14.18 -9.82
C LYS A 305 24.26 -12.88 -10.18
N ASN A 306 23.01 -12.99 -10.61
CA ASN A 306 22.18 -11.84 -10.92
C ASN A 306 21.85 -11.05 -9.64
N ARG A 307 22.15 -9.74 -9.67
CA ARG A 307 21.95 -8.80 -8.54
C ARG A 307 21.03 -7.63 -8.89
N MET A 308 20.28 -7.68 -10.00
CA MET A 308 19.45 -6.55 -10.43
C MET A 308 18.44 -6.11 -9.36
N LEU A 309 17.70 -7.07 -8.81
CA LEU A 309 16.72 -6.80 -7.75
C LEU A 309 17.40 -6.28 -6.47
N SER A 310 18.49 -6.91 -6.03
CA SER A 310 19.23 -6.45 -4.84
C SER A 310 19.80 -5.04 -5.02
N ASN A 311 20.28 -4.72 -6.21
CA ASN A 311 20.79 -3.38 -6.54
C ASN A 311 19.67 -2.35 -6.55
N LEU A 312 18.49 -2.70 -7.05
CA LEU A 312 17.28 -1.87 -6.98
C LEU A 312 16.93 -1.54 -5.53
N LEU A 313 16.77 -2.56 -4.67
CA LEU A 313 16.39 -2.36 -3.27
C LEU A 313 17.44 -1.57 -2.48
N ARG A 314 18.73 -1.72 -2.81
CA ARG A 314 19.81 -0.96 -2.16
C ARG A 314 19.65 0.54 -2.37
N ARG A 315 19.08 0.99 -3.50
CA ARG A 315 18.79 2.42 -3.74
C ARG A 315 17.78 2.97 -2.74
N TYR A 316 16.78 2.16 -2.38
CA TYR A 316 15.67 2.54 -1.51
C TYR A 316 15.87 2.21 -0.03
N LYS A 317 17.04 1.70 0.38
CA LYS A 317 17.28 1.20 1.74
C LYS A 317 16.96 2.23 2.84
N ASN A 318 17.18 3.51 2.56
CA ASN A 318 16.96 4.61 3.51
C ASN A 318 15.75 5.48 3.13
N GLU A 319 14.96 5.05 2.15
CA GLU A 319 13.78 5.77 1.70
C GLU A 319 12.53 5.18 2.35
N LYS A 320 11.54 6.02 2.64
CA LYS A 320 10.19 5.59 3.04
C LYS A 320 9.35 5.48 1.79
N PHE A 321 8.58 4.39 1.65
CA PHE A 321 7.66 4.26 0.53
C PHE A 321 6.68 5.44 0.53
N PRO A 322 6.40 6.08 -0.63
CA PRO A 322 5.48 7.22 -0.67
C PRO A 322 4.10 6.83 -0.17
N SER A 323 3.51 7.69 0.67
CA SER A 323 2.12 7.51 1.12
C SER A 323 1.17 7.69 -0.06
N VAL A 324 0.59 6.59 -0.53
CA VAL A 324 -0.32 6.56 -1.70
C VAL A 324 -1.62 5.86 -1.34
N ILE A 325 -2.73 6.29 -1.94
CA ILE A 325 -4.04 5.71 -1.67
C ILE A 325 -4.47 4.83 -2.83
N ALA A 326 -4.84 3.58 -2.50
CA ALA A 326 -5.40 2.66 -3.46
C ALA A 326 -6.85 3.05 -3.80
N ASN A 327 -7.17 3.20 -5.09
CA ASN A 327 -8.48 3.61 -5.56
C ASN A 327 -9.59 2.59 -5.23
N ASN A 328 -9.26 1.30 -5.28
CA ASN A 328 -10.18 0.19 -5.06
C ASN A 328 -10.05 -0.44 -3.68
N TYR A 329 -8.86 -0.41 -3.08
CA TYR A 329 -8.61 -1.08 -1.79
C TYR A 329 -8.86 -0.20 -0.57
N MET A 330 -9.16 1.10 -0.72
CA MET A 330 -9.48 2.02 0.40
C MET A 330 -8.37 2.12 1.48
N VAL A 331 -7.11 1.80 1.14
CA VAL A 331 -5.98 1.80 2.10
C VAL A 331 -4.86 2.75 1.65
N VAL A 332 -4.15 3.30 2.64
CA VAL A 332 -2.92 4.08 2.52
C VAL A 332 -1.71 3.14 2.57
N SER A 333 -0.89 3.13 1.52
CA SER A 333 0.29 2.27 1.38
C SER A 333 1.60 2.89 1.82
#